data_AF-A0A7X7I5R0-F1
#
_entry.id   AF-A0A7X7I5R0-F1
#
_cell.length_a   1.000
_cell.length_b   1.000
_cell.length_c   1.000
_cell.angle_alpha   90.00
_cell.angle_beta   90.00
_cell.angle_gamma   90.00
#
_symmetry.space_group_name_H-M   'P 1'
#
loop_
_entity.id
_entity.type
_entity.pdbx_description
1 polymer ?
#
loop_
_entity_poly.entity_id
_entity_poly.type
_entity_poly.pdbx_seq_one_letter_code
_entity_poly.pdbx_strand_id
1 'polypeptide(L)'
;KAGQGKELYSNTWTATTKANLLIMDKLRYRLMPYIYSLAWMTTDKDYTPMRHLIFDFRTDPQVKNIGDEFMYGPAFLVCPVTAYQARSRSIYFPSGKWYNFWNGSFINGGVTNTINAPLSEIPLFVRAGSIVPMGPEIQYATERSDTIELRIYPGADGSFTIYEDEGDGYNYETGKYAEIPITYIDNPRNVIIGDRKGSFPGMDTKKVFNIVYVTNDHGVGGTVTAEPDVQLEYTGKQVSCEPVSVRHSLNKVPVQNIAPMKIHSLSNKYTFPSEYNGKLKEVSFFDCSGKMIQKIMTRKNVVNLNSVAKNIVIMKVNVISDNVQ
;
A
#
# COMPACT_ATOMS: atom_id res chain seq x y z
N LYS A 1 -1.61 38.09 -17.13
CA LYS A 1 -2.32 36.82 -17.41
C LYS A 1 -1.89 35.81 -16.36
N ALA A 2 -2.77 35.44 -15.43
CA ALA A 2 -2.54 34.28 -14.55
C ALA A 2 -2.56 32.99 -15.39
N GLY A 3 -1.97 31.90 -14.89
CA GLY A 3 -2.10 30.57 -15.49
C GLY A 3 -1.15 30.23 -16.65
N GLN A 4 -0.18 31.07 -17.01
CA GLN A 4 0.98 30.57 -17.77
C GLN A 4 2.00 30.03 -16.77
N GLY A 5 2.15 28.70 -16.70
CA GLY A 5 3.10 27.98 -15.83
C GLY A 5 4.56 28.24 -16.17
N LYS A 6 4.98 29.50 -16.07
CA LYS A 6 6.26 30.00 -16.58
C LYS A 6 7.42 29.81 -15.63
N GLU A 7 7.21 29.49 -14.36
CA GLU A 7 8.33 29.53 -13.40
C GLU A 7 9.42 28.51 -13.75
N LEU A 8 9.07 27.24 -13.96
CA LEU A 8 10.01 26.18 -14.34
C LEU A 8 10.67 26.44 -15.71
N TYR A 9 9.91 27.00 -16.67
CA TYR A 9 10.38 27.29 -18.03
C TYR A 9 10.99 28.70 -18.22
N SER A 10 10.98 29.54 -17.18
CA SER A 10 11.58 30.89 -17.21
C SER A 10 13.10 30.83 -17.23
N ASN A 11 13.75 31.92 -17.65
CA ASN A 11 15.21 32.03 -17.58
C ASN A 11 15.72 32.32 -16.15
N THR A 12 14.83 32.33 -15.14
CA THR A 12 15.15 32.60 -13.73
C THR A 12 15.98 31.48 -13.09
N TRP A 13 15.79 30.24 -13.53
CA TRP A 13 16.44 29.06 -12.94
C TRP A 13 17.61 28.55 -13.79
N THR A 14 18.69 28.14 -13.11
CA THR A 14 19.80 27.42 -13.75
C THR A 14 19.32 26.06 -14.28
N ALA A 15 20.03 25.50 -15.27
CA ALA A 15 19.69 24.18 -15.83
C ALA A 15 19.62 23.09 -14.74
N THR A 16 20.56 23.09 -13.79
CA THR A 16 20.57 22.18 -12.63
C THR A 16 19.35 22.37 -11.73
N THR A 17 18.97 23.61 -11.44
CA THR A 17 17.75 23.89 -10.64
C THR A 17 16.50 23.39 -11.34
N LYS A 18 16.37 23.62 -12.66
CA LYS A 18 15.25 23.11 -13.46
C LYS A 18 15.18 21.58 -13.46
N ALA A 19 16.33 20.91 -13.59
CA ALA A 19 16.40 19.46 -13.53
C ALA A 19 15.90 18.91 -12.19
N ASN A 20 16.35 19.49 -11.06
CA ASN A 20 15.91 19.07 -9.73
C ASN A 20 14.41 19.29 -9.50
N LEU A 21 13.86 20.44 -9.95
CA LEU A 21 12.43 20.71 -9.85
C LEU A 21 11.59 19.73 -10.71
N LEU A 22 12.07 19.40 -11.90
CA LEU A 22 11.40 18.47 -12.82
C LEU A 22 11.32 17.04 -12.28
N ILE A 23 12.27 16.59 -11.46
CA ILE A 23 12.20 15.28 -10.77
C ILE A 23 10.94 15.21 -9.89
N MET A 24 10.68 16.26 -9.11
CA MET A 24 9.54 16.29 -8.18
C MET A 24 8.20 16.50 -8.90
N ASP A 25 8.18 17.31 -9.97
CA ASP A 25 7.00 17.49 -10.82
C ASP A 25 6.61 16.18 -11.54
N LYS A 26 7.57 15.49 -12.16
CA LYS A 26 7.34 14.15 -12.72
C LYS A 26 6.85 13.17 -11.65
N LEU A 27 7.48 13.14 -10.46
CA LEU A 27 7.04 12.28 -9.36
C LEU A 27 5.59 12.57 -8.92
N ARG A 28 5.17 13.84 -8.92
CA ARG A 28 3.78 14.25 -8.62
C ARG A 28 2.78 13.64 -9.62
N TYR A 29 3.09 13.65 -10.91
CA TYR A 29 2.24 13.03 -11.94
C TYR A 29 2.28 11.50 -11.90
N ARG A 30 3.47 10.90 -11.69
CA ARG A 30 3.59 9.46 -11.46
C ARG A 30 2.72 9.01 -10.28
N LEU A 31 2.70 9.75 -9.18
CA LEU A 31 1.87 9.44 -8.00
C LEU A 31 0.39 9.83 -8.14
N MET A 32 -0.08 10.30 -9.30
CA MET A 32 -1.46 10.79 -9.45
C MET A 32 -2.52 9.76 -9.02
N PRO A 33 -2.42 8.44 -9.32
CA PRO A 33 -3.41 7.46 -8.84
C PRO A 33 -3.47 7.36 -7.30
N TYR A 34 -2.31 7.37 -6.63
CA TYR A 34 -2.25 7.40 -5.16
C TYR A 34 -2.88 8.69 -4.61
N ILE A 35 -2.48 9.83 -5.17
CA ILE A 35 -2.87 11.17 -4.72
C ILE A 35 -4.36 11.43 -4.92
N TYR A 36 -4.91 11.04 -6.07
CA TYR A 36 -6.32 11.22 -6.38
C TYR A 36 -7.19 10.32 -5.50
N SER A 37 -6.71 9.11 -5.20
CA SER A 37 -7.35 8.23 -4.21
C SER A 37 -7.35 8.86 -2.80
N LEU A 38 -6.28 9.54 -2.39
CA LEU A 38 -6.28 10.30 -1.12
C LEU A 38 -7.25 11.48 -1.16
N ALA A 39 -7.42 12.14 -2.30
CA ALA A 39 -8.36 13.26 -2.47
C ALA A 39 -9.82 12.79 -2.30
N TRP A 40 -10.21 11.68 -2.95
CA TRP A 40 -11.51 11.03 -2.73
C TRP A 40 -11.72 10.61 -1.27
N MET A 41 -10.69 10.07 -0.60
CA MET A 41 -10.82 9.71 0.81
C MET A 41 -11.16 10.93 1.70
N THR A 42 -10.90 12.17 1.27
CA THR A 42 -11.32 13.36 2.03
C THR A 42 -12.83 13.57 2.02
N THR A 43 -13.52 13.21 0.91
CA THR A 43 -14.98 13.37 0.75
C THR A 43 -15.77 12.13 1.15
N ASP A 44 -15.19 10.93 1.01
CA ASP A 44 -15.85 9.65 1.33
C ASP A 44 -15.57 9.13 2.75
N LYS A 45 -14.44 9.53 3.36
CA LYS A 45 -13.92 8.91 4.61
C LYS A 45 -13.40 9.93 5.63
N ASP A 46 -13.77 11.20 5.49
CA ASP A 46 -13.28 12.32 6.30
C ASP A 46 -11.74 12.35 6.45
N TYR A 47 -11.02 11.86 5.44
CA TYR A 47 -9.60 11.56 5.56
C TYR A 47 -8.73 12.82 5.44
N THR A 48 -7.53 12.75 6.02
CA THR A 48 -6.54 13.83 5.97
C THR A 48 -5.32 13.35 5.17
N PRO A 49 -4.98 13.97 4.02
CA PRO A 49 -3.82 13.56 3.22
C PRO A 49 -2.47 13.95 3.83
N MET A 50 -2.30 15.20 4.28
CA MET A 50 -1.08 15.64 4.99
C MET A 50 -1.31 15.52 6.50
N ARG A 51 -0.54 14.67 7.17
CA ARG A 51 -0.84 14.19 8.53
C ARG A 51 0.36 14.38 9.44
N HIS A 52 0.17 15.03 10.57
CA HIS A 52 1.15 14.99 11.65
C HIS A 52 1.34 13.53 12.09
N LEU A 53 2.58 13.10 12.33
CA LEU A 53 2.91 11.72 12.73
C LEU A 53 2.02 11.13 13.86
N ILE A 54 1.52 11.96 14.79
CA ILE A 54 0.60 11.54 15.85
C ILE A 54 -0.71 10.91 15.32
N PHE A 55 -1.14 11.18 14.09
CA PHE A 55 -2.34 10.58 13.49
C PHE A 55 -2.23 9.05 13.40
N ASP A 56 -1.04 8.57 13.04
CA ASP A 56 -0.74 7.17 12.68
C ASP A 56 0.12 6.46 13.74
N PHE A 57 0.78 7.23 14.62
CA PHE A 57 1.69 6.74 15.67
C PHE A 57 1.32 7.27 17.08
N ARG A 58 0.01 7.32 17.39
CA ARG A 58 -0.56 7.92 18.63
C ARG A 58 0.08 7.51 19.95
N THR A 59 0.55 6.26 20.05
CA THR A 59 1.15 5.68 21.26
C THR A 59 2.65 5.95 21.37
N ASP A 60 3.27 6.49 20.34
CA ASP A 60 4.68 6.84 20.32
C ASP A 60 4.88 8.23 20.98
N PRO A 61 5.59 8.35 22.10
CA PRO A 61 5.79 9.64 22.75
C PRO A 61 6.75 10.55 21.97
N GLN A 62 7.63 10.00 21.11
CA GLN A 62 8.63 10.78 20.39
C GLN A 62 7.98 11.67 19.33
N VAL A 63 6.94 11.16 18.65
CA VAL A 63 6.32 11.86 17.51
C VAL A 63 5.54 13.13 17.89
N LYS A 64 5.31 13.38 19.19
CA LYS A 64 4.44 14.48 19.67
C LYS A 64 4.96 15.88 19.35
N ASN A 65 6.28 16.05 19.31
CA ASN A 65 6.93 17.36 19.15
C ASN A 65 7.65 17.49 17.80
N ILE A 66 7.48 16.52 16.89
CA ILE A 66 8.12 16.51 15.57
C ILE A 66 7.23 17.33 14.61
N GLY A 67 7.65 18.57 14.35
CA GLY A 67 6.93 19.51 13.48
C GLY A 67 7.49 19.64 12.06
N ASP A 68 8.57 18.92 11.74
CA ASP A 68 9.34 19.01 10.50
C ASP A 68 9.44 17.68 9.74
N GLU A 69 8.57 16.72 10.10
CA GLU A 69 8.33 15.44 9.44
C GLU A 69 6.82 15.17 9.44
N PHE A 70 6.29 14.58 8.37
CA PHE A 70 4.85 14.28 8.28
C PHE A 70 4.55 13.06 7.42
N MET A 71 3.41 12.43 7.66
CA MET A 71 2.88 11.39 6.78
C MET A 71 2.08 12.02 5.63
N TYR A 72 2.32 11.59 4.40
CA TYR A 72 1.52 11.94 3.22
C TYR A 72 0.73 10.72 2.75
N GLY A 73 -0.54 10.67 3.17
CA GLY A 73 -1.37 9.47 3.18
C GLY A 73 -0.82 8.38 4.11
N PRO A 74 -1.24 7.11 3.94
CA PRO A 74 -0.77 6.02 4.79
C PRO A 74 0.68 5.57 4.50
N ALA A 75 1.22 5.89 3.32
CA ALA A 75 2.45 5.28 2.82
C ALA A 75 3.72 6.10 3.13
N PHE A 76 3.73 7.40 2.82
CA PHE A 76 4.96 8.19 2.75
C PHE A 76 5.25 8.95 4.04
N LEU A 77 6.44 8.79 4.61
CA LEU A 77 7.05 9.69 5.59
C LEU A 77 7.93 10.71 4.83
N VAL A 78 7.57 11.98 4.94
CA VAL A 78 8.19 13.11 4.23
C VAL A 78 8.98 13.96 5.22
N CYS A 79 10.27 14.19 4.96
CA CYS A 79 11.15 14.92 5.87
C CYS A 79 11.89 16.07 5.14
N PRO A 80 11.24 17.25 4.95
CA PRO A 80 11.81 18.36 4.19
C PRO A 80 13.15 18.89 4.74
N VAL A 81 14.09 19.24 3.86
CA VAL A 81 15.30 19.97 4.27
C VAL A 81 15.02 21.46 4.27
N THR A 82 14.99 22.08 5.45
CA THR A 82 14.65 23.49 5.65
C THR A 82 15.85 24.39 5.96
N ALA A 83 17.00 23.81 6.31
CA ALA A 83 18.24 24.54 6.59
C ALA A 83 19.05 24.80 5.30
N TYR A 84 19.48 26.05 5.10
CA TYR A 84 20.33 26.42 3.97
C TYR A 84 21.65 25.64 3.97
N GLN A 85 22.11 25.23 2.78
CA GLN A 85 23.32 24.41 2.53
C GLN A 85 23.36 23.01 3.16
N ALA A 86 22.38 22.59 3.97
CA ALA A 86 22.34 21.24 4.52
C ALA A 86 22.36 20.16 3.41
N ARG A 87 23.11 19.08 3.65
CA ARG A 87 23.21 17.88 2.77
C ARG A 87 22.88 16.58 3.48
N SER A 88 22.41 16.69 4.71
CA SER A 88 21.85 15.63 5.53
C SER A 88 20.91 16.28 6.56
N ARG A 89 20.03 15.47 7.16
CA ARG A 89 19.24 15.89 8.32
C ARG A 89 19.03 14.72 9.28
N SER A 90 18.79 15.03 10.54
CA SER A 90 18.27 14.05 11.49
C SER A 90 16.82 13.71 11.12
N ILE A 91 16.47 12.42 11.17
CA ILE A 91 15.12 11.93 10.91
C ILE A 91 14.74 10.91 11.97
N TYR A 92 13.58 11.07 12.59
CA TYR A 92 12.98 10.03 13.40
C TYR A 92 12.20 9.05 12.52
N PHE A 93 12.39 7.76 12.78
CA PHE A 93 11.61 6.70 12.14
C PHE A 93 10.66 6.13 13.18
N PRO A 94 9.34 6.42 13.13
CA PRO A 94 8.37 5.82 14.04
C PRO A 94 8.36 4.29 13.93
N SER A 95 7.87 3.60 14.96
CA SER A 95 7.86 2.12 15.00
C SER A 95 7.31 1.46 13.72
N GLY A 96 8.08 0.52 13.16
CA GLY A 96 7.77 -0.14 11.89
C GLY A 96 9.02 -0.52 11.10
N LYS A 97 8.87 -0.68 9.78
CA LYS A 97 9.96 -0.75 8.80
C LYS A 97 9.71 0.30 7.74
N TRP A 98 10.78 0.93 7.27
CA TRP A 98 10.74 2.06 6.33
C TRP A 98 11.71 1.82 5.19
N TYR A 99 11.26 2.01 3.96
CA TYR A 99 12.07 1.92 2.75
C TYR A 99 12.43 3.34 2.30
N ASN A 100 13.70 3.62 2.05
CA ASN A 100 14.10 4.84 1.36
C ASN A 100 13.52 4.78 -0.07
N PHE A 101 12.74 5.79 -0.44
CA PHE A 101 12.06 5.83 -1.74
C PHE A 101 13.04 5.82 -2.93
N TRP A 102 14.23 6.40 -2.76
CA TRP A 102 15.18 6.66 -3.84
C TRP A 102 16.09 5.46 -4.18
N ASN A 103 16.34 4.55 -3.23
CA ASN A 103 17.24 3.41 -3.42
C ASN A 103 16.73 2.08 -2.82
N GLY A 104 15.53 2.06 -2.23
CA GLY A 104 14.90 0.84 -1.72
C GLY A 104 15.54 0.23 -0.46
N SER A 105 16.61 0.83 0.07
CA SER A 105 17.22 0.39 1.33
C SER A 105 16.25 0.53 2.50
N PHE A 106 16.24 -0.44 3.41
CA PHE A 106 15.31 -0.47 4.54
C PHE A 106 15.95 -0.04 5.87
N ILE A 107 15.14 0.59 6.72
CA ILE A 107 15.47 1.04 8.07
C ILE A 107 14.40 0.51 9.03
N ASN A 108 14.82 -0.07 10.16
CA ASN A 108 13.90 -0.40 11.25
C ASN A 108 13.55 0.86 12.05
N GLY A 109 12.28 1.05 12.37
CA GLY A 109 11.78 2.18 13.15
C GLY A 109 12.00 2.05 14.66
N GLY A 110 11.57 3.07 15.40
CA GLY A 110 11.89 3.30 16.80
C GLY A 110 13.23 4.02 17.04
N VAL A 111 13.83 4.61 16.00
CA VAL A 111 15.20 5.16 16.02
C VAL A 111 15.28 6.52 15.32
N THR A 112 16.26 7.33 15.71
CA THR A 112 16.64 8.56 14.99
C THR A 112 17.95 8.32 14.25
N ASN A 113 17.99 8.57 12.94
CA ASN A 113 19.20 8.45 12.12
C ASN A 113 19.50 9.78 11.41
N THR A 114 20.78 10.05 11.17
CA THR A 114 21.19 11.11 10.23
C THR A 114 21.17 10.54 8.82
N ILE A 115 20.36 11.15 7.95
CA ILE A 115 20.09 10.69 6.59
C ILE A 115 20.67 11.69 5.59
N ASN A 116 21.33 11.17 4.54
CA ASN A 116 21.81 11.97 3.42
C ASN A 116 20.64 12.61 2.66
N ALA A 117 20.78 13.89 2.33
CA ALA A 117 19.78 14.70 1.67
C ALA A 117 20.46 15.57 0.59
N PRO A 118 20.85 14.98 -0.56
CA PRO A 118 21.46 15.74 -1.65
C PRO A 118 20.45 16.75 -2.22
N LEU A 119 20.95 17.81 -2.87
CA LEU A 119 20.10 18.93 -3.33
C LEU A 119 19.00 18.52 -4.34
N SER A 120 19.12 17.35 -4.96
CA SER A 120 18.16 16.76 -5.90
C SER A 120 17.01 16.00 -5.23
N GLU A 121 17.15 15.59 -3.97
CA GLU A 121 16.26 14.63 -3.32
C GLU A 121 15.82 15.11 -1.93
N ILE A 122 14.52 15.22 -1.74
CA ILE A 122 13.93 15.29 -0.40
C ILE A 122 14.02 13.89 0.25
N PRO A 123 14.49 13.76 1.50
CA PRO A 123 14.39 12.50 2.23
C PRO A 123 12.93 12.05 2.32
N LEU A 124 12.66 10.92 1.69
CA LEU A 124 11.32 10.39 1.47
C LEU A 124 11.37 8.88 1.74
N PHE A 125 10.51 8.42 2.63
CA PHE A 125 10.48 7.03 3.07
C PHE A 125 9.08 6.46 2.93
N VAL A 126 8.98 5.15 2.69
CA VAL A 126 7.71 4.45 2.51
C VAL A 126 7.58 3.34 3.54
N ARG A 127 6.43 3.29 4.21
CA ARG A 127 6.15 2.29 5.25
C ARG A 127 6.03 0.88 4.64
N ALA A 128 6.61 -0.12 5.28
CA ALA A 128 6.34 -1.52 4.95
C ALA A 128 4.84 -1.84 4.99
N GLY A 129 4.37 -2.67 4.06
CA GLY A 129 2.95 -2.92 3.79
C GLY A 129 2.27 -1.87 2.92
N SER A 130 2.98 -0.84 2.44
CA SER A 130 2.40 0.11 1.49
C SER A 130 2.24 -0.50 0.11
N ILE A 131 1.10 -0.18 -0.51
CA ILE A 131 0.80 -0.41 -1.91
C ILE A 131 0.68 0.99 -2.53
N VAL A 132 1.65 1.38 -3.36
CA VAL A 132 1.72 2.70 -3.98
C VAL A 132 1.42 2.56 -5.46
N PRO A 133 0.20 2.91 -5.92
CA PRO A 133 -0.12 2.93 -7.34
C PRO A 133 0.47 4.17 -8.02
N MET A 134 1.20 3.94 -9.10
CA MET A 134 1.85 4.96 -9.91
C MET A 134 1.40 4.84 -11.37
N GLY A 135 0.98 5.94 -12.00
CA GLY A 135 0.68 5.98 -13.44
C GLY A 135 1.96 5.92 -14.29
N PRO A 136 1.89 6.10 -15.61
CA PRO A 136 3.08 6.34 -16.44
C PRO A 136 3.56 7.81 -16.32
N GLU A 137 4.63 8.16 -17.05
CA GLU A 137 5.00 9.57 -17.21
C GLU A 137 3.99 10.29 -18.12
N ILE A 138 3.11 11.10 -17.51
CA ILE A 138 2.13 11.95 -18.18
C ILE A 138 2.49 13.43 -18.05
N GLN A 139 2.01 14.27 -18.98
CA GLN A 139 2.21 15.72 -18.99
C GLN A 139 1.09 16.50 -18.29
N TYR A 140 -0.10 15.90 -18.13
CA TYR A 140 -1.25 16.52 -17.47
C TYR A 140 -2.20 15.45 -16.89
N ALA A 141 -2.98 15.81 -15.86
CA ALA A 141 -3.69 14.85 -15.01
C ALA A 141 -4.79 14.02 -15.72
N THR A 142 -5.32 14.49 -16.85
CA THR A 142 -6.34 13.80 -17.65
C THR A 142 -5.78 12.99 -18.82
N GLU A 143 -4.45 12.93 -18.98
CA GLU A 143 -3.80 12.05 -19.95
C GLU A 143 -3.98 10.60 -19.50
N ARG A 144 -4.75 9.83 -20.26
CA ARG A 144 -5.16 8.48 -19.87
C ARG A 144 -4.13 7.43 -20.29
N SER A 145 -3.91 6.50 -19.37
CA SER A 145 -3.27 5.22 -19.66
C SER A 145 -4.02 4.11 -18.92
N ASP A 146 -4.09 2.96 -19.58
CA ASP A 146 -4.59 1.72 -19.00
C ASP A 146 -3.59 1.06 -18.02
N THR A 147 -2.35 1.56 -17.96
CA THR A 147 -1.24 0.90 -17.25
C THR A 147 -0.92 1.58 -15.92
N ILE A 148 -0.88 0.80 -14.83
CA ILE A 148 -0.55 1.27 -13.48
C ILE A 148 0.57 0.39 -12.90
N GLU A 149 1.65 1.01 -12.44
CA GLU A 149 2.73 0.38 -11.66
C GLU A 149 2.30 0.31 -10.18
N LEU A 150 2.11 -0.88 -9.63
CA LEU A 150 1.84 -1.10 -8.21
C LEU A 150 3.15 -1.41 -7.49
N ARG A 151 3.73 -0.39 -6.86
CA ARG A 151 4.90 -0.58 -6.00
C ARG A 151 4.46 -1.11 -4.64
N ILE A 152 4.93 -2.32 -4.35
CA ILE A 152 4.68 -3.05 -3.12
C ILE A 152 5.92 -2.93 -2.25
N TYR A 153 5.76 -2.43 -1.04
CA TYR A 153 6.85 -2.30 -0.07
C TYR A 153 6.74 -3.45 0.94
N PRO A 154 7.57 -4.52 0.85
CA PRO A 154 7.38 -5.74 1.63
C PRO A 154 7.57 -5.56 3.15
N GLY A 155 7.33 -6.62 3.91
CA GLY A 155 7.65 -6.71 5.34
C GLY A 155 6.49 -6.45 6.31
N ALA A 156 5.28 -6.22 5.78
CA ALA A 156 3.98 -6.23 6.48
C ALA A 156 2.83 -6.41 5.47
N ASP A 157 1.67 -6.92 5.92
CA ASP A 157 0.46 -6.97 5.09
C ASP A 157 -0.07 -5.55 4.80
N GLY A 158 -0.74 -5.38 3.66
CA GLY A 158 -1.13 -4.08 3.13
C GLY A 158 -2.51 -4.07 2.48
N SER A 159 -3.12 -2.88 2.42
CA SER A 159 -4.27 -2.64 1.55
C SER A 159 -4.30 -1.20 1.06
N PHE A 160 -4.80 -0.99 -0.15
CA PHE A 160 -5.06 0.31 -0.74
C PHE A 160 -6.33 0.19 -1.61
N THR A 161 -6.97 1.31 -1.94
CA THR A 161 -8.08 1.33 -2.91
C THR A 161 -7.79 2.43 -3.89
N ILE A 162 -7.60 2.07 -5.16
CA ILE A 162 -7.53 3.06 -6.23
C ILE A 162 -8.96 3.56 -6.46
N TYR A 163 -9.10 4.87 -6.50
CA TYR A 163 -10.32 5.55 -6.90
C TYR A 163 -10.16 6.20 -8.27
N GLU A 164 -11.19 6.07 -9.10
CA GLU A 164 -11.28 6.70 -10.41
C GLU A 164 -12.71 7.21 -10.64
N ASP A 165 -12.84 8.39 -11.23
CA ASP A 165 -14.11 8.96 -11.70
C ASP A 165 -13.88 9.76 -13.01
N GLU A 166 -14.81 10.65 -13.37
CA GLU A 166 -14.69 11.50 -14.56
C GLU A 166 -13.61 12.60 -14.45
N GLY A 167 -13.08 12.88 -13.25
CA GLY A 167 -12.06 13.90 -12.98
C GLY A 167 -12.56 15.35 -12.97
N ASP A 168 -13.80 15.60 -13.37
CA ASP A 168 -14.47 16.91 -13.40
C ASP A 168 -15.98 16.72 -13.09
N GLY A 169 -16.59 17.76 -12.51
CA GLY A 169 -18.00 17.76 -12.07
C GLY A 169 -18.27 17.03 -10.74
N TYR A 170 -19.56 16.79 -10.47
CA TYR A 170 -20.08 16.26 -9.19
C TYR A 170 -20.76 14.88 -9.34
N ASN A 171 -20.58 14.20 -10.48
CA ASN A 171 -21.27 12.94 -10.75
C ASN A 171 -20.90 11.82 -9.73
N TYR A 172 -19.73 11.93 -9.09
CA TYR A 172 -19.32 11.03 -8.00
C TYR A 172 -20.31 11.01 -6.82
N GLU A 173 -20.96 12.14 -6.51
CA GLU A 173 -21.99 12.24 -5.46
C GLU A 173 -23.22 11.36 -5.77
N THR A 174 -23.44 11.05 -7.05
CA THR A 174 -24.52 10.15 -7.52
C THR A 174 -24.05 8.71 -7.80
N GLY A 175 -22.84 8.36 -7.34
CA GLY A 175 -22.25 7.03 -7.51
C GLY A 175 -21.59 6.77 -8.85
N LYS A 176 -21.21 7.82 -9.62
CA LYS A 176 -20.44 7.68 -10.87
C LYS A 176 -18.94 7.71 -10.59
N TYR A 177 -18.45 6.62 -10.02
CA TYR A 177 -17.04 6.40 -9.76
C TYR A 177 -16.75 4.89 -9.75
N ALA A 178 -15.47 4.54 -9.70
CA ALA A 178 -15.00 3.18 -9.53
C ALA A 178 -13.99 3.06 -8.37
N GLU A 179 -14.15 2.00 -7.57
CA GLU A 179 -13.14 1.55 -6.60
C GLU A 179 -12.49 0.27 -7.10
N ILE A 180 -11.16 0.23 -7.08
CA ILE A 180 -10.35 -0.98 -7.28
C ILE A 180 -9.63 -1.30 -5.96
N PRO A 181 -10.18 -2.19 -5.11
CA PRO A 181 -9.55 -2.57 -3.85
C PRO A 181 -8.37 -3.50 -4.12
N ILE A 182 -7.23 -3.23 -3.50
CA ILE A 182 -5.99 -4.00 -3.64
C ILE A 182 -5.50 -4.44 -2.26
N THR A 183 -5.18 -5.72 -2.12
CA THR A 183 -4.56 -6.31 -0.93
C THR A 183 -3.15 -6.77 -1.24
N TYR A 184 -2.25 -6.65 -0.27
CA TYR A 184 -0.95 -7.30 -0.26
C TYR A 184 -0.82 -8.18 0.98
N ILE A 185 -0.39 -9.43 0.78
CA ILE A 185 -0.09 -10.37 1.86
C ILE A 185 1.43 -10.63 1.82
N ASP A 186 2.15 -10.22 2.85
CA ASP A 186 3.63 -10.24 2.87
C ASP A 186 4.20 -11.66 2.80
N ASN A 187 3.51 -12.61 3.44
CA ASN A 187 3.77 -14.04 3.31
C ASN A 187 2.47 -14.73 2.86
N PRO A 188 2.31 -15.05 1.56
CA PRO A 188 3.36 -15.57 0.68
C PRO A 188 3.87 -14.60 -0.41
N ARG A 189 3.82 -13.27 -0.21
CA ARG A 189 4.01 -12.24 -1.25
C ARG A 189 2.98 -12.34 -2.37
N ASN A 190 1.69 -12.22 -2.02
CA ASN A 190 0.62 -12.16 -3.02
C ASN A 190 0.00 -10.76 -3.06
N VAL A 191 -0.08 -10.16 -4.25
CA VAL A 191 -0.93 -9.01 -4.53
C VAL A 191 -2.24 -9.50 -5.12
N ILE A 192 -3.35 -9.02 -4.57
CA ILE A 192 -4.70 -9.37 -4.98
C ILE A 192 -5.41 -8.07 -5.36
N ILE A 193 -5.81 -7.96 -6.62
CA ILE A 193 -6.61 -6.86 -7.15
C ILE A 193 -8.04 -7.37 -7.20
N GLY A 194 -8.90 -6.84 -6.33
CA GLY A 194 -10.28 -7.31 -6.16
C GLY A 194 -11.21 -6.97 -7.32
N ASP A 195 -12.45 -7.47 -7.24
CA ASP A 195 -13.52 -7.04 -8.15
C ASP A 195 -13.74 -5.52 -8.05
N ARG A 196 -13.86 -4.86 -9.21
CA ARG A 196 -14.15 -3.43 -9.30
C ARG A 196 -15.56 -3.16 -8.79
N LYS A 197 -15.72 -2.14 -7.95
CA LYS A 197 -17.03 -1.63 -7.54
C LYS A 197 -17.32 -0.36 -8.32
N GLY A 198 -18.57 -0.16 -8.72
CA GLY A 198 -18.99 1.04 -9.46
C GLY A 198 -18.50 1.09 -10.91
N SER A 199 -18.89 2.16 -11.59
CA SER A 199 -18.47 2.54 -12.93
C SER A 199 -18.86 4.00 -13.22
N PHE A 200 -18.18 4.62 -14.17
CA PHE A 200 -18.44 5.99 -14.61
C PHE A 200 -18.33 6.11 -16.14
N PRO A 201 -18.93 7.16 -16.76
CA PRO A 201 -18.83 7.41 -18.19
C PRO A 201 -17.39 7.47 -18.69
N GLY A 202 -17.08 6.72 -19.74
CA GLY A 202 -15.74 6.69 -20.32
C GLY A 202 -14.66 5.98 -19.49
N MET A 203 -14.99 5.26 -18.42
CA MET A 203 -14.04 4.40 -17.69
C MET A 203 -13.42 3.32 -18.60
N ASP A 204 -12.13 3.06 -18.44
CA ASP A 204 -11.44 2.00 -19.20
C ASP A 204 -11.98 0.60 -18.83
N THR A 205 -12.30 -0.20 -19.87
CA THR A 205 -12.83 -1.55 -19.68
C THR A 205 -11.76 -2.56 -19.29
N LYS A 206 -10.50 -2.31 -19.69
CA LYS A 206 -9.29 -3.08 -19.36
C LYS A 206 -8.22 -2.15 -18.79
N LYS A 207 -7.44 -2.66 -17.84
CA LYS A 207 -6.20 -2.07 -17.32
C LYS A 207 -5.10 -3.12 -17.24
N VAL A 208 -3.85 -2.67 -17.17
CA VAL A 208 -2.66 -3.50 -16.95
C VAL A 208 -2.01 -3.05 -15.64
N PHE A 209 -1.84 -3.98 -14.71
CA PHE A 209 -1.14 -3.73 -13.46
C PHE A 209 0.25 -4.36 -13.49
N ASN A 210 1.27 -3.51 -13.48
CA ASN A 210 2.67 -3.87 -13.38
C ASN A 210 3.05 -3.92 -11.89
N ILE A 211 3.15 -5.12 -11.33
CA ILE A 211 3.50 -5.33 -9.92
C ILE A 211 5.00 -5.24 -9.75
N VAL A 212 5.46 -4.44 -8.79
CA VAL A 212 6.88 -4.23 -8.50
C VAL A 212 7.12 -4.41 -7.00
N TYR A 213 7.91 -5.40 -6.60
CA TYR A 213 8.30 -5.61 -5.21
C TYR A 213 9.57 -4.82 -4.90
N VAL A 214 9.43 -3.73 -4.16
CA VAL A 214 10.57 -2.84 -3.88
C VAL A 214 11.65 -3.56 -3.08
N THR A 215 12.87 -3.54 -3.63
CA THR A 215 14.10 -4.00 -2.99
C THR A 215 15.21 -2.98 -3.28
N ASN A 216 16.46 -3.25 -2.84
CA ASN A 216 17.57 -2.34 -3.13
C ASN A 216 17.69 -2.12 -4.65
N ASP A 217 17.64 -0.85 -5.07
CA ASP A 217 17.76 -0.40 -6.45
C ASP A 217 16.72 -0.96 -7.46
N HIS A 218 15.62 -1.55 -6.98
CA HIS A 218 14.48 -2.05 -7.80
C HIS A 218 13.15 -1.50 -7.28
N GLY A 219 12.33 -0.91 -8.16
CA GLY A 219 11.10 -0.21 -7.78
C GLY A 219 11.32 1.12 -7.04
N VAL A 220 12.37 1.84 -7.40
CA VAL A 220 12.88 3.02 -6.67
C VAL A 220 12.74 4.33 -7.47
N GLY A 221 12.79 5.47 -6.79
CA GLY A 221 12.77 6.80 -7.39
C GLY A 221 11.51 7.13 -8.19
N GLY A 222 11.52 8.22 -8.95
CA GLY A 222 10.35 8.65 -9.75
C GLY A 222 10.19 7.95 -11.10
N THR A 223 11.19 7.22 -11.59
CA THR A 223 11.21 6.63 -12.94
C THR A 223 10.33 5.39 -13.06
N VAL A 224 9.90 5.04 -14.28
CA VAL A 224 9.14 3.80 -14.51
C VAL A 224 10.06 2.60 -14.27
N THR A 225 9.59 1.61 -13.53
CA THR A 225 10.34 0.35 -13.38
C THR A 225 10.31 -0.40 -14.71
N ALA A 226 11.47 -0.61 -15.34
CA ALA A 226 11.56 -1.16 -16.70
C ALA A 226 11.04 -2.59 -16.79
N GLU A 227 11.41 -3.45 -15.84
CA GLU A 227 11.02 -4.85 -15.76
C GLU A 227 10.14 -5.06 -14.51
N PRO A 228 8.81 -5.19 -14.65
CA PRO A 228 7.95 -5.51 -13.51
C PRO A 228 8.06 -6.99 -13.11
N ASP A 229 7.93 -7.28 -11.81
CA ASP A 229 8.01 -8.66 -11.30
C ASP A 229 6.84 -9.53 -11.77
N VAL A 230 5.65 -8.95 -11.92
CA VAL A 230 4.45 -9.60 -12.46
C VAL A 230 3.64 -8.57 -13.24
N GLN A 231 3.07 -8.96 -14.39
CA GLN A 231 2.06 -8.18 -15.10
C GLN A 231 0.69 -8.87 -15.03
N LEU A 232 -0.35 -8.12 -14.66
CA LEU A 232 -1.72 -8.63 -14.55
C LEU A 232 -2.66 -7.82 -15.46
N GLU A 233 -3.35 -8.49 -16.39
CA GLU A 233 -4.47 -7.89 -17.11
C GLU A 233 -5.72 -7.87 -16.23
N TYR A 234 -6.41 -6.73 -16.18
CA TYR A 234 -7.57 -6.52 -15.31
C TYR A 234 -8.76 -5.98 -16.08
N THR A 235 -9.89 -6.68 -16.04
CA THR A 235 -11.13 -6.30 -16.72
C THR A 235 -12.23 -5.82 -15.76
N GLY A 236 -11.86 -5.53 -14.50
CA GLY A 236 -12.80 -5.29 -13.40
C GLY A 236 -13.16 -6.54 -12.59
N LYS A 237 -12.55 -7.70 -12.90
CA LYS A 237 -12.68 -8.95 -12.15
C LYS A 237 -11.40 -9.29 -11.41
N GLN A 238 -11.54 -9.94 -10.25
CA GLN A 238 -10.41 -10.24 -9.37
C GLN A 238 -9.28 -10.98 -10.09
N VAL A 239 -8.05 -10.47 -9.95
CA VAL A 239 -6.80 -11.10 -10.40
C VAL A 239 -5.75 -11.01 -9.29
N SER A 240 -4.72 -11.87 -9.35
CA SER A 240 -3.66 -11.90 -8.34
C SER A 240 -2.37 -12.49 -8.90
N CYS A 241 -1.23 -12.18 -8.29
CA CYS A 241 0.08 -12.73 -8.68
C CYS A 241 0.13 -14.25 -8.50
N GLU A 242 -0.27 -14.72 -7.32
CA GLU A 242 -0.47 -16.13 -7.02
C GLU A 242 -1.98 -16.41 -7.00
N PRO A 243 -2.46 -17.53 -7.58
CA PRO A 243 -3.88 -17.87 -7.57
C PRO A 243 -4.46 -17.82 -6.16
N VAL A 244 -5.55 -17.06 -5.95
CA VAL A 244 -6.25 -16.95 -4.66
C VAL A 244 -6.86 -18.30 -4.29
N SER A 245 -6.03 -19.11 -3.67
CA SER A 245 -6.32 -20.39 -3.05
C SER A 245 -6.05 -20.23 -1.56
N VAL A 246 -6.93 -20.77 -0.72
CA VAL A 246 -6.92 -20.51 0.73
C VAL A 246 -5.57 -20.91 1.36
N ARG A 247 -4.69 -19.92 1.57
CA ARG A 247 -3.34 -20.10 2.13
C ARG A 247 -3.22 -19.38 3.47
N HIS A 248 -2.43 -19.98 4.34
CA HIS A 248 -2.51 -19.78 5.78
C HIS A 248 -1.23 -19.12 6.29
N SER A 249 -1.40 -18.04 7.06
CA SER A 249 -0.34 -17.44 7.87
C SER A 249 -0.73 -17.59 9.34
N LEU A 250 -0.12 -18.56 10.02
CA LEU A 250 -0.10 -18.62 11.48
C LEU A 250 1.08 -17.80 11.96
N ASN A 251 0.92 -16.98 12.99
CA ASN A 251 2.05 -16.23 13.53
C ASN A 251 2.02 -16.11 15.06
N LYS A 252 3.22 -16.28 15.64
CA LYS A 252 3.58 -16.16 17.07
C LYS A 252 3.00 -17.19 18.05
N VAL A 253 3.58 -18.40 18.01
CA VAL A 253 3.99 -19.12 19.24
C VAL A 253 5.45 -19.56 19.02
N PRO A 254 6.39 -19.35 19.96
CA PRO A 254 7.80 -19.72 19.76
C PRO A 254 8.02 -21.21 20.07
N VAL A 255 7.78 -22.10 19.09
CA VAL A 255 8.12 -23.53 19.21
C VAL A 255 8.77 -24.05 17.92
N GLN A 256 9.73 -24.95 18.11
CA GLN A 256 10.58 -25.56 17.09
C GLN A 256 9.78 -26.35 16.03
N ASN A 257 10.32 -26.39 14.80
CA ASN A 257 10.08 -27.43 13.79
C ASN A 257 8.62 -27.84 13.50
N ILE A 258 7.79 -26.89 13.06
CA ILE A 258 6.58 -27.22 12.28
C ILE A 258 6.85 -26.88 10.82
N ALA A 259 6.88 -27.89 9.95
CA ALA A 259 7.07 -27.70 8.52
C ALA A 259 5.88 -26.93 7.91
N PRO A 260 6.10 -26.02 6.93
CA PRO A 260 5.03 -25.26 6.31
C PRO A 260 4.06 -26.19 5.56
N MET A 261 2.86 -26.36 6.10
CA MET A 261 1.86 -27.25 5.53
C MET A 261 1.16 -26.59 4.35
N LYS A 262 1.39 -27.12 3.14
CA LYS A 262 0.58 -26.78 1.96
C LYS A 262 -0.82 -27.37 2.15
N ILE A 263 -1.85 -26.54 1.98
CA ILE A 263 -3.24 -26.99 2.10
C ILE A 263 -3.99 -26.65 0.82
N HIS A 264 -4.61 -27.66 0.24
CA HIS A 264 -5.55 -27.54 -0.87
C HIS A 264 -6.94 -27.89 -0.34
N SER A 265 -7.95 -27.08 -0.65
CA SER A 265 -9.35 -27.50 -0.51
C SER A 265 -10.15 -26.98 -1.70
N LEU A 266 -10.75 -27.94 -2.42
CA LEU A 266 -11.84 -27.72 -3.39
C LEU A 266 -13.21 -27.97 -2.74
N SER A 267 -13.28 -27.98 -1.40
CA SER A 267 -14.47 -28.39 -0.64
C SER A 267 -14.91 -27.30 0.32
N ASN A 268 -16.21 -27.22 0.60
CA ASN A 268 -16.80 -26.22 1.50
C ASN A 268 -16.50 -26.47 3.00
N LYS A 269 -15.43 -27.20 3.30
CA LYS A 269 -14.91 -27.41 4.64
C LYS A 269 -13.40 -27.17 4.62
N TYR A 270 -12.90 -26.70 5.75
CA TYR A 270 -11.48 -26.60 6.01
C TYR A 270 -11.15 -27.43 7.25
N THR A 271 -10.16 -28.31 7.15
CA THR A 271 -9.72 -29.19 8.21
C THR A 271 -8.30 -28.81 8.62
N PHE A 272 -8.16 -28.28 9.83
CA PHE A 272 -6.89 -28.11 10.51
C PHE A 272 -6.26 -29.48 10.82
N PRO A 273 -4.93 -29.56 10.98
CA PRO A 273 -4.27 -30.78 11.47
C PRO A 273 -4.90 -31.30 12.76
N SER A 274 -4.88 -32.61 12.97
CA SER A 274 -5.58 -33.27 14.08
C SER A 274 -5.13 -32.77 15.47
N GLU A 275 -3.88 -32.32 15.60
CA GLU A 275 -3.31 -31.69 16.80
C GLU A 275 -4.03 -30.39 17.26
N TYR A 276 -4.78 -29.72 16.38
CA TYR A 276 -5.58 -28.53 16.68
C TYR A 276 -6.98 -28.88 17.20
N ASN A 277 -7.38 -30.17 17.18
CA ASN A 277 -8.68 -30.59 17.68
C ASN A 277 -8.74 -30.42 19.22
N GLY A 278 -9.81 -29.81 19.71
CA GLY A 278 -9.93 -29.34 21.10
C GLY A 278 -9.24 -28.01 21.36
N LYS A 279 -8.16 -27.66 20.64
CA LYS A 279 -7.32 -26.47 20.91
C LYS A 279 -7.78 -25.20 20.23
N LEU A 280 -8.58 -25.25 19.18
CA LEU A 280 -9.10 -24.04 18.56
C LEU A 280 -10.00 -23.26 19.54
N LYS A 281 -9.95 -21.93 19.48
CA LYS A 281 -10.80 -21.00 20.25
C LYS A 281 -11.70 -20.21 19.31
N GLU A 282 -11.09 -19.62 18.29
CA GLU A 282 -11.74 -18.69 17.35
C GLU A 282 -11.09 -18.78 15.97
N VAL A 283 -11.91 -18.72 14.93
CA VAL A 283 -11.49 -18.63 13.53
C VAL A 283 -12.22 -17.45 12.89
N SER A 284 -11.47 -16.45 12.43
CA SER A 284 -12.00 -15.18 11.93
C SER A 284 -11.54 -14.94 10.50
N PHE A 285 -12.48 -14.56 9.64
CA PHE A 285 -12.35 -14.46 8.18
C PHE A 285 -12.43 -13.01 7.74
N PHE A 286 -11.59 -12.60 6.78
CA PHE A 286 -11.47 -11.22 6.32
C PHE A 286 -11.52 -11.13 4.78
N ASP A 287 -12.08 -10.03 4.27
CA ASP A 287 -12.12 -9.73 2.84
C ASP A 287 -10.86 -8.99 2.35
N CYS A 288 -10.83 -8.66 1.05
CA CYS A 288 -9.72 -7.94 0.41
C CYS A 288 -9.45 -6.55 1.01
N SER A 289 -10.41 -5.94 1.71
CA SER A 289 -10.24 -4.65 2.40
C SER A 289 -9.71 -4.79 3.83
N GLY A 290 -9.45 -6.03 4.29
CA GLY A 290 -9.07 -6.32 5.67
C GLY A 290 -10.25 -6.23 6.65
N LYS A 291 -11.48 -6.09 6.16
CA LYS A 291 -12.69 -6.09 6.99
C LYS A 291 -13.06 -7.52 7.37
N MET A 292 -13.39 -7.73 8.65
CA MET A 292 -13.83 -9.04 9.13
C MET A 292 -15.21 -9.37 8.56
N ILE A 293 -15.30 -10.44 7.77
CA ILE A 293 -16.54 -10.95 7.16
C ILE A 293 -17.32 -11.79 8.18
N GLN A 294 -16.64 -12.74 8.82
CA GLN A 294 -17.25 -13.72 9.71
C GLN A 294 -16.28 -14.12 10.82
N LYS A 295 -16.83 -14.49 11.97
CA LYS A 295 -16.13 -15.08 13.11
C LYS A 295 -16.85 -16.38 13.51
N ILE A 296 -16.08 -17.45 13.72
CA ILE A 296 -16.58 -18.77 14.12
C ILE A 296 -15.85 -19.20 15.40
N MET A 297 -16.60 -19.38 16.49
CA MET A 297 -16.10 -19.99 17.72
C MET A 297 -16.20 -21.51 17.57
N THR A 298 -15.09 -22.23 17.69
CA THR A 298 -15.05 -23.69 17.54
C THR A 298 -13.90 -24.30 18.34
N ARG A 299 -14.14 -25.48 18.92
CA ARG A 299 -13.08 -26.37 19.42
C ARG A 299 -12.67 -27.44 18.40
N LYS A 300 -13.48 -27.69 17.36
CA LYS A 300 -13.25 -28.76 16.38
C LYS A 300 -12.21 -28.34 15.35
N ASN A 301 -11.30 -29.23 14.99
CA ASN A 301 -10.34 -29.01 13.90
C ASN A 301 -10.97 -28.93 12.49
N VAL A 302 -12.30 -28.91 12.38
CA VAL A 302 -13.01 -28.75 11.10
C VAL A 302 -13.93 -27.54 11.18
N VAL A 303 -13.83 -26.66 10.19
CA VAL A 303 -14.69 -25.48 10.01
C VAL A 303 -15.46 -25.61 8.71
N ASN A 304 -16.76 -25.32 8.75
CA ASN A 304 -17.60 -25.30 7.56
C ASN A 304 -17.52 -23.91 6.91
N LEU A 305 -17.19 -23.86 5.62
CA LEU A 305 -17.04 -22.63 4.84
C LEU A 305 -18.33 -22.26 4.08
N ASN A 306 -19.39 -23.08 4.11
CA ASN A 306 -20.67 -22.80 3.46
C ASN A 306 -21.27 -21.42 3.81
N SER A 307 -21.04 -20.92 5.02
CA SER A 307 -21.56 -19.61 5.48
C SER A 307 -20.61 -18.44 5.18
N VAL A 308 -19.36 -18.73 4.83
CA VAL A 308 -18.32 -17.72 4.68
C VAL A 308 -18.37 -17.20 3.24
N ALA A 309 -18.34 -15.88 3.05
CA ALA A 309 -18.41 -15.29 1.72
C ALA A 309 -17.26 -15.82 0.82
N LYS A 310 -17.52 -15.96 -0.49
CA LYS A 310 -16.61 -16.59 -1.46
C LYS A 310 -15.25 -15.88 -1.65
N ASN A 311 -15.04 -14.74 -1.00
CA ASN A 311 -13.88 -13.85 -1.17
C ASN A 311 -13.07 -13.75 0.14
N ILE A 312 -12.78 -14.89 0.78
CA ILE A 312 -11.88 -14.95 1.94
C ILE A 312 -10.45 -14.67 1.44
N VAL A 313 -9.83 -13.62 1.98
CA VAL A 313 -8.42 -13.31 1.69
C VAL A 313 -7.52 -13.71 2.85
N ILE A 314 -7.99 -13.57 4.09
CA ILE A 314 -7.23 -13.94 5.30
C ILE A 314 -8.13 -14.71 6.27
N MET A 315 -7.58 -15.77 6.88
CA MET A 315 -8.16 -16.46 8.02
C MET A 315 -7.20 -16.36 9.22
N LYS A 316 -7.63 -15.71 10.30
CA LYS A 316 -6.90 -15.65 11.59
C LYS A 316 -7.46 -16.70 12.54
N VAL A 317 -6.57 -17.33 13.30
CA VAL A 317 -6.91 -18.50 14.13
C VAL A 317 -6.31 -18.31 15.52
N ASN A 318 -7.18 -18.19 16.52
CA ASN A 318 -6.77 -18.19 17.91
C ASN A 318 -6.90 -19.62 18.45
N VAL A 319 -5.84 -20.13 19.06
CA VAL A 319 -5.83 -21.39 19.79
C VAL A 319 -5.80 -21.15 21.30
N ILE A 320 -6.05 -22.19 22.07
CA ILE A 320 -5.75 -22.26 23.50
C ILE A 320 -4.41 -22.98 23.64
N SER A 321 -3.43 -22.30 24.23
CA SER A 321 -2.21 -22.90 24.76
C SER A 321 -2.47 -23.39 26.18
N ASP A 322 -1.93 -24.56 26.51
CA ASP A 322 -1.91 -25.07 27.90
C ASP A 322 -0.76 -24.47 28.72
N ASN A 323 -0.21 -23.33 28.29
CA ASN A 323 0.77 -22.52 29.00
C ASN A 323 0.55 -21.02 28.75
N VAL A 324 0.95 -20.23 29.74
CA VAL A 324 0.59 -18.82 29.97
C VAL A 324 1.25 -17.84 28.99
N GLN A 325 0.47 -16.79 28.65
CA GLN A 325 0.78 -15.60 27.81
C GLN A 325 0.96 -15.83 26.29
#